data_AF-A0A949HQX4-F1
#
_entry.id   AF-A0A949HQX4-F1
#
_cell.length_a   1.000
_cell.length_b   1.000
_cell.length_c   1.000
_cell.angle_alpha   90.00
_cell.angle_beta   90.00
_cell.angle_gamma   90.00
#
_symmetry.space_group_name_H-M   'P 1'
#
loop_
_entity.id
_entity.type
_entity.pdbx_description
1 polymer ?
#
loop_
_entity_poly.entity_id
_entity_poly.type
_entity_poly.pdbx_seq_one_letter_code
_entity_poly.pdbx_strand_id
1 'polypeptide(L)'
;MFQPRFIALLIVLGTLAVYLPARRDGYSLYDDPDYVTQNPMVENGLTLDGVQWAFSTWHASNWHPLTWLSHMLDCQIFGLNAGMAHSVNVLFHIAN
;
A
#
# COMPACT_ATOMS: atom_id res chain seq x y z
N MET A 1 -26.38 -0.87 -26.61
CA MET A 1 -26.22 -0.61 -25.17
C MET A 1 -24.95 -1.31 -24.72
N PHE A 2 -23.95 -0.59 -24.21
CA PHE A 2 -22.75 -1.25 -23.67
C PHE A 2 -23.14 -2.06 -22.44
N GLN A 3 -22.71 -3.33 -22.38
CA GLN A 3 -22.95 -4.16 -21.22
C GLN A 3 -22.12 -3.62 -20.05
N PRO A 4 -22.66 -3.57 -18.81
CA PRO A 4 -21.96 -3.03 -17.65
C PRO A 4 -20.62 -3.73 -17.40
N ARG A 5 -20.51 -5.02 -17.72
CA ARG A 5 -19.27 -5.81 -17.63
C ARG A 5 -18.17 -5.30 -18.57
N PHE A 6 -18.54 -4.85 -19.76
CA PHE A 6 -17.58 -4.31 -20.72
C PHE A 6 -17.03 -2.96 -20.25
N ILE A 7 -17.91 -2.10 -19.71
CA ILE A 7 -17.50 -0.82 -19.13
C ILE A 7 -16.57 -1.06 -17.93
N ALA A 8 -16.92 -1.98 -17.04
CA ALA A 8 -16.08 -2.34 -15.90
C ALA A 8 -14.70 -2.85 -16.35
N LEU A 9 -14.64 -3.71 -17.37
CA LEU A 9 -13.37 -4.19 -17.92
C LEU A 9 -12.53 -3.05 -18.50
N LEU A 10 -13.14 -2.10 -19.22
CA LEU A 10 -12.43 -0.93 -19.73
C LEU A 10 -11.87 -0.05 -18.62
N ILE A 11 -12.60 0.11 -17.50
CA ILE A 11 -12.12 0.85 -16.32
C ILE A 11 -10.91 0.13 -15.72
N VAL A 12 -11.01 -1.18 -15.48
CA VAL A 12 -9.90 -1.98 -14.93
C VAL A 12 -8.64 -1.87 -15.81
N LEU A 13 -8.78 -2.06 -17.13
CA LEU A 13 -7.66 -1.98 -18.06
C LEU A 13 -7.10 -0.56 -18.19
N GLY A 14 -7.98 0.44 -18.19
CA GLY A 14 -7.59 1.85 -18.22
C GLY A 14 -6.78 2.25 -16.98
N THR A 15 -7.28 1.90 -15.80
CA THR A 15 -6.58 2.13 -14.52
C THR A 15 -5.23 1.44 -14.52
N LEU A 16 -5.16 0.16 -14.90
CA LEU A 16 -3.89 -0.57 -14.96
C LEU A 16 -2.90 0.10 -15.92
N ALA A 17 -3.34 0.50 -17.12
CA ALA A 17 -2.48 1.14 -18.11
C ALA A 17 -1.91 2.47 -17.63
N VAL A 18 -2.72 3.29 -16.96
CA VAL A 18 -2.31 4.60 -16.43
C VAL A 18 -1.32 4.46 -15.28
N TYR A 19 -1.54 3.50 -14.37
CA TYR A 19 -0.71 3.35 -13.17
C TYR A 19 0.45 2.35 -13.29
N LEU A 20 0.55 1.57 -14.38
CA LEU A 20 1.66 0.63 -14.60
C LEU A 20 3.06 1.23 -14.41
N PRO A 21 3.35 2.49 -14.83
CA PRO A 21 4.65 3.10 -14.61
C PRO A 21 5.02 3.29 -13.13
N ALA A 22 4.04 3.46 -12.23
CA ALA A 22 4.26 3.70 -10.80
C ALA A 22 5.07 2.58 -10.12
N ARG A 23 5.05 1.37 -10.68
CA ARG A 23 5.86 0.24 -10.20
C ARG A 23 7.38 0.47 -10.33
N ARG A 24 7.80 1.48 -11.11
CA ARG A 24 9.21 1.84 -11.32
C ARG A 24 9.67 2.99 -10.44
N ASP A 25 8.74 3.70 -9.80
CA ASP A 25 9.05 4.79 -8.91
C ASP A 25 9.49 4.25 -7.54
N GLY A 26 10.35 5.01 -6.88
CA GLY A 26 10.85 4.71 -5.53
C GLY A 26 10.04 5.43 -4.46
N TYR A 27 10.35 5.13 -3.20
CA TYR A 27 9.83 5.89 -2.07
C TYR A 27 10.28 7.36 -2.14
N SER A 28 9.37 8.26 -1.77
CA SER A 28 9.55 9.69 -1.59
C SER A 28 10.12 10.01 -0.20
N LEU A 29 10.61 11.24 -0.01
CA LEU A 29 11.11 11.71 1.29
C LEU A 29 10.06 12.47 2.12
N TYR A 30 8.82 12.54 1.64
CA TYR A 30 7.78 13.33 2.30
C TYR A 30 7.13 12.57 3.47
N ASP A 31 6.49 11.44 3.19
CA ASP A 31 5.71 10.64 4.12
C ASP A 31 6.21 9.20 4.24
N ASP A 32 6.78 8.62 3.18
CA ASP A 32 7.31 7.26 3.23
C ASP A 32 8.34 6.97 4.35
N PRO A 33 9.17 7.92 4.82
CA PRO A 33 10.00 7.71 6.01
C PRO A 33 9.18 7.33 7.25
N ASP A 34 8.13 8.10 7.56
CA ASP A 34 7.30 7.86 8.75
C ASP A 34 6.43 6.61 8.59
N TYR A 35 5.97 6.34 7.37
CA TYR A 35 5.02 5.27 7.12
C TYR A 35 5.65 3.90 6.85
N VAL A 36 6.85 3.86 6.26
CA VAL A 36 7.43 2.60 5.75
C VAL A 36 8.94 2.50 5.97
N THR A 37 9.74 3.45 5.49
CA THR A 37 11.20 3.27 5.30
C THR A 37 12.08 3.65 6.48
N GLN A 38 11.51 4.30 7.51
CA GLN A 38 12.15 4.59 8.79
C GLN A 38 11.23 4.22 9.96
N ASN A 39 10.42 3.18 9.76
CA ASN A 39 9.46 2.72 10.76
C ASN A 39 9.71 1.25 11.10
N PRO A 40 10.52 0.97 12.14
CA PRO A 40 10.86 -0.41 12.51
C PRO A 40 9.66 -1.29 12.85
N MET A 41 8.54 -0.70 13.30
CA MET A 41 7.32 -1.48 13.56
C MET A 41 6.71 -2.02 12.27
N VAL A 42 6.89 -1.29 11.16
CA VAL A 42 6.40 -1.65 9.83
C VAL A 42 7.40 -2.54 9.08
N GLU A 43 8.68 -2.14 9.06
CA GLU A 43 9.75 -2.84 8.33
C GLU A 43 9.94 -4.29 8.76
N ASN A 44 9.74 -4.58 10.06
CA ASN A 44 9.88 -5.91 10.63
C ASN A 44 8.71 -6.87 10.27
N GLY A 45 7.71 -6.38 9.53
CA GLY A 45 6.56 -7.18 9.13
C GLY A 45 5.52 -7.37 10.25
N LEU A 46 4.63 -8.35 10.08
CA LEU A 46 3.58 -8.62 11.08
C LEU A 46 4.19 -9.35 12.29
N THR A 47 4.57 -8.57 13.29
CA THR A 47 4.98 -9.04 14.61
C THR A 47 3.89 -8.78 15.65
N LEU A 48 3.90 -9.51 16.77
CA LEU A 48 2.94 -9.26 17.85
C LEU A 48 3.06 -7.81 18.37
N ASP A 49 4.28 -7.32 18.54
CA ASP A 49 4.57 -5.95 18.98
C ASP A 49 4.07 -4.92 17.94
N GLY A 50 4.30 -5.17 16.65
CA GLY A 50 3.80 -4.33 15.56
C GLY A 50 2.28 -4.26 15.51
N VAL A 51 1.59 -5.40 15.71
CA VAL A 51 0.12 -5.44 15.77
C VAL A 51 -0.40 -4.65 16.98
N GLN A 52 0.18 -4.83 18.17
CA GLN A 52 -0.22 -4.06 19.35
C GLN A 52 0.03 -2.56 19.16
N TRP A 53 1.17 -2.20 18.57
CA TRP A 53 1.52 -0.83 18.24
C TRP A 53 0.52 -0.21 17.26
N ALA A 54 0.14 -0.93 16.20
CA ALA A 54 -0.79 -0.44 15.18
C ALA A 54 -2.14 0.01 15.77
N PHE A 55 -2.66 -0.68 16.80
CA PHE A 55 -3.93 -0.35 17.45
C PHE A 55 -3.83 0.68 18.59
N SER A 56 -2.63 1.00 19.05
CA SER A 56 -2.41 1.88 20.21
C SER A 56 -1.71 3.21 19.87
N THR A 57 -1.10 3.31 18.68
CA THR A 57 -0.28 4.45 18.29
C THR A 57 -1.08 5.57 17.59
N TRP A 58 -0.68 6.82 17.84
CA TRP A 58 -1.00 7.98 17.00
C TRP A 58 0.30 8.47 16.37
N HIS A 59 0.62 8.00 15.16
CA HIS A 59 1.87 8.28 14.47
C HIS A 59 1.58 9.08 13.19
N ALA A 60 2.50 9.97 12.78
CA ALA A 60 2.31 10.86 11.62
C ALA A 60 0.98 11.63 11.67
N SER A 61 0.58 12.05 12.88
CA SER A 61 -0.70 12.75 13.14
C SER A 61 -1.98 11.96 12.84
N ASN A 62 -1.92 10.63 12.70
CA ASN A 62 -3.06 9.79 12.35
C ASN A 62 -3.20 8.55 13.25
N TRP A 63 -4.43 8.04 13.38
CA TRP A 63 -4.73 6.70 13.92
C TRP A 63 -5.43 5.86 12.85
N HIS A 64 -4.75 4.80 12.37
CA HIS A 64 -5.17 4.01 11.21
C HIS A 64 -4.56 2.59 11.26
N PRO A 65 -5.00 1.74 12.21
CA PRO A 65 -4.41 0.42 12.47
C PRO A 65 -4.35 -0.48 11.22
N LEU A 66 -5.40 -0.49 10.39
CA LEU A 66 -5.43 -1.37 9.22
C LEU A 66 -4.38 -1.00 8.16
N THR A 67 -4.09 0.30 8.00
CA THR A 67 -3.03 0.76 7.10
C THR A 67 -1.66 0.32 7.61
N TRP A 68 -1.42 0.40 8.93
CA TRP A 68 -0.18 -0.12 9.52
C TRP A 68 0.00 -1.61 9.26
N LEU A 69 -1.04 -2.41 9.49
CA LEU A 69 -1.02 -3.84 9.22
C LEU A 69 -0.81 -4.14 7.73
N SER A 70 -1.38 -3.33 6.82
CA SER A 70 -1.17 -3.47 5.39
C SER A 70 0.30 -3.26 5.01
N HIS A 71 0.93 -2.18 5.49
CA HIS A 71 2.34 -1.93 5.21
C HIS A 71 3.26 -2.98 5.84
N MET A 72 2.95 -3.45 7.05
CA MET A 72 3.65 -4.58 7.68
C MET A 72 3.56 -5.84 6.82
N LEU A 73 2.36 -6.17 6.32
CA LEU A 73 2.18 -7.32 5.45
C LEU A 73 2.97 -7.17 4.13
N ASP A 74 2.95 -5.98 3.53
CA ASP A 74 3.74 -5.69 2.33
C ASP A 74 5.24 -5.86 2.59
N CYS A 75 5.75 -5.32 3.69
CA CYS A 75 7.17 -5.47 4.09
C CYS A 75 7.52 -6.94 4.37
N GLN A 76 6.60 -7.71 4.97
CA GLN A 76 6.82 -9.13 5.23
C GLN A 76 6.92 -9.96 3.96
N ILE A 77 6.10 -9.66 2.94
CA ILE A 77 6.05 -10.44 1.69
C ILE A 77 7.13 -9.97 0.70
N PHE A 78 7.36 -8.66 0.60
CA PHE A 78 8.16 -8.06 -0.47
C PHE A 78 9.44 -7.37 0.01
N GLY A 79 9.63 -7.23 1.33
CA GLY A 79 10.64 -6.34 1.91
C GLY A 79 10.37 -4.87 1.59
N LEU A 80 11.39 -4.03 1.71
CA LEU A 80 11.33 -2.63 1.31
C LEU A 80 11.43 -2.50 -0.21
N ASN A 81 10.31 -2.76 -0.89
CA ASN A 81 10.19 -2.70 -2.33
C ASN A 81 9.05 -1.75 -2.74
N ALA A 82 9.40 -0.50 -3.03
CA ALA A 82 8.46 0.54 -3.45
C ALA A 82 7.58 0.09 -4.62
N GLY A 83 8.18 -0.55 -5.64
CA GLY A 83 7.43 -1.04 -6.79
C GLY A 83 6.33 -2.04 -6.42
N MET A 84 6.60 -2.95 -5.49
CA MET A 84 5.59 -3.90 -5.01
C MET A 84 4.53 -3.21 -4.15
N ALA A 85 4.90 -2.29 -3.26
CA ALA A 85 3.96 -1.50 -2.47
C ALA A 85 3.02 -0.67 -3.36
N HIS A 86 3.55 0.02 -4.39
CA HIS A 86 2.75 0.71 -5.38
C HIS A 86 1.84 -0.25 -6.17
N SER A 87 2.32 -1.45 -6.49
CA SER A 87 1.50 -2.45 -7.19
C SER A 87 0.31 -2.90 -6.35
N VAL A 88 0.49 -3.11 -5.04
CA VAL A 88 -0.58 -3.44 -4.10
C VAL A 88 -1.62 -2.33 -4.05
N ASN A 89 -1.19 -1.06 -3.95
CA ASN A 89 -2.11 0.09 -4.00
C ASN A 89 -2.90 0.17 -5.32
N VAL A 90 -2.26 -0.10 -6.46
CA VAL A 90 -2.93 -0.12 -7.76
C VAL A 90 -3.97 -1.25 -7.82
N LEU A 91 -3.67 -2.43 -7.27
CA LEU A 91 -4.64 -3.54 -7.20
C LEU A 91 -5.85 -3.19 -6.31
N PHE A 92 -5.62 -2.53 -5.17
CA PHE A 92 -6.72 -2.04 -4.34
C PHE A 92 -7.55 -0.97 -5.04
N HIS A 93 -6.91 -0.05 -5.76
CA HIS A 93 -7.62 0.99 -6.53
C HIS A 93 -8.46 0.40 -7.67
N ILE A 94 -7.98 -0.67 -8.31
CA ILE A 94 -8.74 -1.42 -9.33
C ILE A 94 -9.97 -2.12 -8.72
N ALA A 95 -9.91 -2.51 -7.44
CA ALA A 95 -10.96 -3.25 -6.76
C ALA A 95 -12.02 -2.37 -6.04
N ASN A 96 -11.75 -1.07 -5.88
CA ASN A 96 -12.65 -0.09 -5.26
C ASN A 96 -13.86 0.23 -6.14
#